data_AF-A0A7C4RUK2-F1
#
_entry.id   AF-A0A7C4RUK2-F1
#
_cell.length_a   1.000
_cell.length_b   1.000
_cell.length_c   1.000
_cell.angle_alpha   90.00
_cell.angle_beta   90.00
_cell.angle_gamma   90.00
#
_symmetry.space_group_name_H-M   'P 1'
#
loop_
_entity.id
_entity.type
_entity.pdbx_description
1 polymer ?
#
loop_
_entity_poly.entity_id
_entity_poly.type
_entity_poly.pdbx_seq_one_letter_code
_entity_poly.pdbx_strand_id
1 'polypeptide(L)'
;MIDTVKAAPAMALSPQAGLLLTKIADTPDLETAMWKVLHDYTTLKIQQLSQQIKAFEQKWCMSFEEFAQRCEEGTLGQDPYAYEVESDFWEWEKAVTLLAHYEALRARWM
;
A
#
# COMPACT_ATOMS: atom_id res chain seq x y z
N MET A 1 47.95 -5.32 5.76
CA MET A 1 46.74 -5.79 5.05
C MET A 1 45.62 -4.91 5.54
N ILE A 2 45.22 -3.90 4.77
CA ILE A 2 44.20 -2.93 5.16
C ILE A 2 42.98 -3.25 4.31
N ASP A 3 41.96 -3.83 4.92
CA ASP A 3 40.68 -4.10 4.27
C ASP A 3 40.00 -2.78 3.92
N THR A 4 39.91 -2.48 2.64
CA THR A 4 39.06 -1.42 2.12
C THR A 4 37.62 -1.87 2.19
N VAL A 5 36.89 -1.38 3.21
CA VAL A 5 35.43 -1.41 3.19
C VAL A 5 34.98 -0.60 1.98
N LYS A 6 34.56 -1.31 0.94
CA LYS A 6 33.96 -0.71 -0.25
C LYS A 6 32.63 -0.07 0.20
N ALA A 7 32.64 1.25 0.40
CA ALA A 7 31.44 2.01 0.69
C ALA A 7 30.38 1.69 -0.38
N ALA A 8 29.16 1.36 0.06
CA ALA A 8 28.03 1.24 -0.86
C ALA A 8 27.93 2.51 -1.70
N PRO A 9 27.62 2.42 -3.00
CA PRO A 9 27.54 3.62 -3.85
C PRO A 9 26.51 4.57 -3.23
N ALA A 10 26.95 5.79 -2.91
CA ALA A 10 26.03 6.84 -2.49
C ALA A 10 25.01 7.04 -3.61
N MET A 11 23.75 6.67 -3.36
CA MET A 11 22.68 6.95 -4.31
C MET A 11 22.50 8.47 -4.36
N ALA A 12 22.92 9.07 -5.47
CA ALA A 12 22.74 10.49 -5.71
C ALA A 12 21.35 10.74 -6.32
N LEU A 13 20.56 11.61 -5.67
CA LEU A 13 19.35 12.17 -6.26
C LEU A 13 19.72 13.29 -7.25
N SER A 14 18.98 13.39 -8.36
CA SER A 14 19.16 14.53 -9.26
C SER A 14 18.75 15.84 -8.55
N PRO A 15 19.36 17.00 -8.88
CA PRO A 15 18.99 18.28 -8.28
C PRO A 15 17.50 18.61 -8.44
N GLN A 16 16.91 18.22 -9.57
CA GLN A 16 15.50 18.42 -9.85
C GLN A 16 14.60 17.57 -8.94
N ALA A 17 14.97 16.31 -8.70
CA ALA A 17 14.24 15.45 -7.77
C ALA A 17 14.32 15.98 -6.33
N GLY A 18 15.50 16.44 -5.91
CA GLY A 18 15.68 17.04 -4.58
C GLY A 18 14.86 18.32 -4.40
N LEU A 19 14.83 19.19 -5.40
CA LEU A 19 13.99 20.41 -5.40
C LEU A 19 12.50 20.10 -5.37
N LEU A 20 12.07 19.03 -6.04
CA LEU A 20 10.67 18.61 -6.00
C LEU A 20 10.29 18.08 -4.62
N LEU A 21 11.14 17.24 -4.01
CA LEU A 21 10.90 16.70 -2.66
C LEU A 21 10.76 17.82 -1.62
N THR A 22 11.69 18.78 -1.61
CA THR A 22 11.64 19.90 -0.65
C THR A 22 10.41 20.79 -0.84
N LYS A 23 9.96 20.97 -2.08
CA LYS A 23 8.71 21.69 -2.39
C LYS A 23 7.45 20.94 -1.96
N ILE A 24 7.37 19.63 -2.23
CA ILE A 24 6.21 18.81 -1.83
C ILE A 24 6.13 18.70 -0.31
N ALA A 25 7.26 18.47 0.35
CA ALA A 25 7.35 18.30 1.78
C ALA A 25 7.24 19.63 2.56
N ASP A 26 7.32 20.77 1.87
CA ASP A 26 7.38 22.12 2.44
C ASP A 26 8.47 22.25 3.51
N THR A 27 9.67 21.75 3.18
CA THR A 27 10.85 21.85 4.04
C THR A 27 12.13 21.94 3.20
N PRO A 28 13.08 22.83 3.52
CA PRO A 28 14.32 22.97 2.77
C PRO A 28 15.32 21.83 3.01
N ASP A 29 15.16 21.06 4.10
CA ASP A 29 16.03 19.93 4.41
C ASP A 29 15.66 18.71 3.56
N LEU A 30 16.57 18.27 2.69
CA LEU A 30 16.29 17.22 1.71
C LEU A 30 16.00 15.85 2.36
N GLU A 31 16.75 15.49 3.41
CA GLU A 31 16.56 14.21 4.08
C GLU A 31 15.20 14.16 4.80
N THR A 32 14.87 15.22 5.54
CA THR A 32 13.54 15.39 6.15
C THR A 32 12.44 15.40 5.10
N ALA A 33 12.64 16.08 3.97
CA ALA A 33 11.69 16.12 2.87
C ALA A 33 11.41 14.72 2.30
N MET A 34 12.47 13.94 2.09
CA MET A 34 12.36 12.57 1.60
C MET A 34 11.58 11.69 2.59
N TRP A 35 11.94 11.71 3.87
CA TRP A 35 11.25 10.91 4.89
C TRP A 35 9.78 11.30 5.04
N LYS A 36 9.48 12.61 5.02
CA LYS A 36 8.10 13.11 5.08
C LYS A 36 7.28 12.63 3.89
N VAL A 37 7.79 12.74 2.67
CA VAL A 37 7.07 12.28 1.46
C VAL A 37 6.81 10.78 1.49
N LEU A 38 7.78 9.97 1.93
CA LEU A 38 7.60 8.52 2.06
C LEU A 38 6.55 8.17 3.12
N HIS A 39 6.62 8.83 4.30
CA HIS A 39 5.63 8.69 5.35
C HIS A 39 4.22 9.06 4.88
N ASP A 40 4.09 10.22 4.24
CA ASP A 40 2.80 10.71 3.77
C ASP A 40 2.22 9.82 2.67
N TYR A 41 3.06 9.36 1.74
CA TYR A 41 2.65 8.40 0.71
C TYR A 41 2.11 7.10 1.33
N THR A 42 2.86 6.47 2.24
CA THR A 42 2.41 5.21 2.86
C THR A 42 1.14 5.41 3.69
N THR A 43 1.03 6.53 4.42
CA THR A 43 -0.16 6.88 5.19
C THR A 43 -1.39 7.04 4.30
N LEU A 44 -1.27 7.83 3.22
CA LEU A 44 -2.36 8.02 2.25
C LEU A 44 -2.74 6.69 1.58
N LYS A 45 -1.75 5.84 1.28
CA LYS A 45 -2.01 4.56 0.62
C LYS A 45 -2.73 3.58 1.52
N ILE A 46 -2.33 3.48 2.79
CA ILE A 46 -3.03 2.69 3.81
C ILE A 46 -4.47 3.19 3.96
N GLN A 47 -4.67 4.51 4.11
CA GLN A 47 -6.01 5.09 4.25
C GLN A 47 -6.91 4.78 3.03
N GLN A 48 -6.38 4.94 1.81
CA GLN A 48 -7.10 4.62 0.58
C GLN A 48 -7.53 3.13 0.56
N LEU A 49 -6.61 2.22 0.87
CA LEU A 49 -6.87 0.77 0.85
C LEU A 49 -7.89 0.37 1.93
N SER A 50 -7.76 0.91 3.15
CA SER A 50 -8.74 0.68 4.21
C SER A 50 -10.14 1.19 3.84
N GLN A 51 -10.25 2.32 3.13
CA GLN A 51 -11.54 2.82 2.64
C GLN A 51 -12.13 1.92 1.55
N GLN A 52 -11.30 1.44 0.62
CA GLN A 52 -11.71 0.50 -0.42
C GLN A 52 -12.22 -0.82 0.18
N ILE A 53 -11.49 -1.38 1.16
CA ILE A 53 -11.92 -2.59 1.89
C ILE A 53 -13.26 -2.35 2.58
N LYS A 54 -13.42 -1.23 3.30
CA LYS A 54 -14.69 -0.89 3.96
C LYS A 54 -15.86 -0.76 2.99
N ALA A 55 -15.64 -0.28 1.77
CA ALA A 55 -16.68 -0.20 0.76
C ALA A 55 -17.16 -1.59 0.33
N PHE A 56 -16.25 -2.56 0.18
CA PHE A 56 -16.62 -3.94 -0.08
C PHE A 56 -17.31 -4.59 1.12
N GLU A 57 -16.81 -4.38 2.34
CA GLU A 57 -17.46 -4.86 3.57
C GLU A 57 -18.90 -4.34 3.70
N GLN A 58 -19.14 -3.08 3.33
CA GLN A 58 -20.47 -2.49 3.31
C GLN A 58 -21.36 -3.06 2.21
N LYS A 59 -20.79 -3.34 1.02
CA LYS A 59 -21.53 -3.91 -0.12
C LYS A 59 -21.98 -5.34 0.17
N TRP A 60 -21.07 -6.16 0.71
CA TRP A 60 -21.28 -7.59 0.93
C TRP A 60 -21.73 -7.94 2.36
N CYS A 61 -21.72 -6.97 3.28
CA CYS A 61 -22.11 -7.13 4.68
C CYS A 61 -21.31 -8.22 5.42
N MET A 62 -20.04 -8.42 5.06
CA MET A 62 -19.14 -9.43 5.62
C MET A 62 -17.67 -9.03 5.45
N SER A 63 -16.73 -9.77 6.05
CA SER A 63 -15.29 -9.57 5.80
C SER A 63 -14.86 -10.22 4.47
N PHE A 64 -13.63 -9.92 4.02
CA PHE A 64 -13.08 -10.55 2.81
C PHE A 64 -12.95 -12.07 2.99
N GLU A 65 -12.51 -12.54 4.16
CA GLU A 65 -12.34 -13.96 4.43
C GLU A 65 -13.67 -14.72 4.36
N GLU A 66 -14.72 -14.15 4.94
CA GLU A 66 -16.07 -14.72 4.87
C GLU A 66 -16.60 -14.70 3.43
N PHE A 67 -16.41 -13.60 2.71
CA PHE A 67 -16.79 -13.48 1.30
C PHE A 67 -16.09 -14.52 0.44
N ALA A 68 -14.77 -14.66 0.57
CA ALA A 68 -13.97 -15.61 -0.20
C ALA A 68 -14.38 -17.05 0.08
N GLN A 69 -14.62 -17.40 1.36
CA GLN A 69 -15.11 -18.71 1.74
C GLN A 69 -16.49 -19.00 1.13
N ARG A 70 -17.42 -18.05 1.16
CA ARG A 70 -18.76 -18.24 0.59
C ARG A 70 -18.78 -18.33 -0.93
N CYS A 71 -17.84 -17.67 -1.62
CA CYS A 71 -17.61 -17.87 -3.05
C CYS A 71 -17.16 -19.30 -3.34
N GLU A 72 -16.18 -19.81 -2.59
CA GLU A 72 -15.64 -21.18 -2.75
C GLU A 72 -16.71 -22.25 -2.46
N GLU A 73 -17.50 -22.05 -1.40
CA GLU A 73 -18.55 -22.98 -0.99
C GLU A 73 -19.84 -22.86 -1.83
N GLY A 74 -19.95 -21.84 -2.69
CA GLY A 74 -21.16 -21.54 -3.45
C GLY A 74 -22.36 -21.10 -2.59
N THR A 75 -22.09 -20.54 -1.40
CA THR A 75 -23.09 -20.15 -0.39
C THR A 75 -23.32 -18.64 -0.33
N LEU A 76 -22.69 -17.86 -1.23
CA LEU A 76 -22.82 -16.40 -1.30
C LEU A 76 -24.26 -15.91 -1.56
N GLY A 77 -25.12 -16.75 -2.17
CA GLY A 77 -26.46 -16.37 -2.60
C GLY A 77 -26.48 -15.62 -3.96
N GLN A 78 -25.32 -15.49 -4.60
CA GLN A 78 -25.12 -15.03 -5.97
C GLN A 78 -24.19 -16.03 -6.68
N ASP A 79 -24.21 -16.03 -8.02
CA ASP A 79 -23.29 -16.84 -8.82
C ASP A 79 -21.83 -16.37 -8.60
N PRO A 80 -20.93 -17.19 -8.04
CA PRO A 80 -19.54 -16.81 -7.80
C PRO A 80 -18.77 -16.43 -9.06
N TYR A 81 -19.21 -16.90 -10.23
CA TYR A 81 -18.60 -16.62 -11.54
C TYR A 81 -19.28 -15.46 -12.27
N ALA A 82 -20.26 -14.79 -11.64
CA ALA A 82 -20.79 -13.55 -12.17
C ALA A 82 -19.69 -12.49 -12.18
N TYR A 83 -19.58 -11.74 -13.28
CA TYR A 83 -18.54 -10.73 -13.49
C TYR A 83 -18.40 -9.75 -12.31
N GLU A 84 -19.51 -9.33 -11.71
CA GLU A 84 -19.49 -8.41 -10.55
C GLU A 84 -18.85 -9.06 -9.31
N VAL A 85 -19.16 -10.33 -9.06
CA VAL A 85 -18.61 -11.08 -7.91
C VAL A 85 -17.12 -11.33 -8.10
N GLU A 86 -16.70 -11.77 -9.29
CA GLU A 86 -15.27 -11.98 -9.61
C GLU A 86 -14.48 -10.67 -9.55
N SER A 87 -15.03 -9.60 -10.13
CA SER A 87 -14.40 -8.27 -10.11
C SER A 87 -14.19 -7.79 -8.68
N ASP A 88 -15.22 -7.91 -7.83
CA ASP A 88 -15.11 -7.52 -6.44
C ASP A 88 -14.13 -8.39 -5.66
N PHE A 89 -14.13 -9.71 -5.89
CA PHE A 89 -13.17 -10.63 -5.28
C PHE A 89 -11.74 -10.17 -5.56
N TRP A 90 -11.39 -9.96 -6.84
CA TRP A 90 -10.03 -9.66 -7.25
C TRP A 90 -9.56 -8.30 -6.72
N GLU A 91 -10.40 -7.27 -6.82
CA GLU A 91 -10.03 -5.94 -6.32
C GLU A 91 -9.99 -5.89 -4.79
N TRP A 92 -10.83 -6.65 -4.10
CA TRP A 92 -10.80 -6.73 -2.64
C TRP A 92 -9.59 -7.50 -2.13
N GLU A 93 -9.27 -8.66 -2.72
CA GLU A 93 -8.08 -9.46 -2.39
C GLU A 93 -6.80 -8.62 -2.54
N LYS A 94 -6.69 -7.92 -3.67
CA LYS A 94 -5.60 -7.00 -3.95
C LYS A 94 -5.52 -5.88 -2.90
N ALA A 95 -6.66 -5.32 -2.49
CA ALA A 95 -6.69 -4.27 -1.49
C ALA A 95 -6.20 -4.76 -0.11
N VAL A 96 -6.67 -5.94 0.34
CA VAL A 96 -6.24 -6.57 1.59
C VAL A 96 -4.75 -6.90 1.56
N THR A 97 -4.28 -7.49 0.46
CA THR A 97 -2.87 -7.85 0.28
C THR A 97 -1.96 -6.62 0.30
N LEU A 98 -2.33 -5.56 -0.42
CA LEU A 98 -1.55 -4.32 -0.44
C LEU A 98 -1.58 -3.61 0.91
N LEU A 99 -2.71 -3.63 1.62
CA LEU A 99 -2.81 -3.01 2.95
C LEU A 99 -1.80 -3.67 3.89
N ALA A 100 -1.80 -5.00 3.96
CA ALA A 100 -0.85 -5.75 4.78
C ALA A 100 0.61 -5.45 4.40
N HIS A 101 0.91 -5.33 3.10
CA HIS A 101 2.23 -4.95 2.62
C HIS A 101 2.67 -3.56 3.13
N TYR A 102 1.83 -2.53 2.99
CA TYR A 102 2.18 -1.18 3.41
C TYR A 102 2.24 -1.03 4.93
N GLU A 103 1.39 -1.74 5.67
CA GLU A 103 1.46 -1.78 7.14
C GLU A 103 2.76 -2.43 7.61
N ALA A 104 3.18 -3.52 6.97
CA ALA A 104 4.47 -4.15 7.27
C ALA A 104 5.67 -3.24 6.92
N LEU A 105 5.61 -2.51 5.80
CA LEU A 105 6.63 -1.51 5.46
C LEU A 105 6.71 -0.42 6.52
N ARG A 106 5.56 0.14 6.93
CA ARG A 106 5.50 1.18 7.96
C ARG A 106 6.08 0.68 9.28
N ALA A 107 5.68 -0.50 9.75
CA ALA A 107 6.17 -1.05 11.02
C ALA A 107 7.68 -1.33 11.04
N ARG A 108 8.31 -1.53 9.87
CA ARG A 108 9.73 -1.84 9.77
C ARG A 108 10.62 -0.61 9.59
N TRP A 109 10.13 0.40 8.88
CA TRP A 109 10.96 1.50 8.37
C TRP A 109 10.52 2.89 8.84
N MET A 110 9.42 3.00 9.58
CA MET A 110 8.88 4.25 10.14
C MET A 110 8.64 4.10 11.64
#